data_AF-A0ABD5W7J8-F1
#
_entry.id   AF-A0ABD5W7J8-F1
#
_cell.length_a   1.000
_cell.length_b   1.000
_cell.length_c   1.000
_cell.angle_alpha   90.00
_cell.angle_beta   90.00
_cell.angle_gamma   90.00
#
_symmetry.space_group_name_H-M   'P 1'
#
loop_
_entity.id
_entity.type
_entity.pdbx_description
1 polymer ?
#
loop_
_entity_poly.entity_id
_entity_poly.type
_entity_poly.pdbx_seq_one_letter_code
_entity_poly.pdbx_strand_id
1 'polypeptide(L)'
;MHDAVRQAIRDTVQVGVGVLLVSSLLFGVTGVWPPMVAVESGSMEPHMHRGDLIVVSEPGRFGGGVAGGVTTATGAADGDRNFGARGDVIVFDSPWKPGSPIIHRAHLSVEAGENWYDEANPAYLPPDADSCEDLPQCPAPTEGFVTKGDANGQYDQVNGNSPVVRPDRIRAEARVKIPLLGHVRLTLTGS
;
A
#
# COMPACT_ATOMS: atom_id res chain seq x y z
N MET A 1 18.19 40.79 -26.37
CA MET A 1 18.58 40.07 -25.14
C MET A 1 17.54 40.22 -24.02
N HIS A 2 17.12 41.44 -23.66
CA HIS A 2 16.11 41.69 -22.62
C HIS A 2 14.74 41.01 -22.88
N ASP A 3 14.24 41.00 -24.11
CA ASP A 3 12.93 40.39 -24.42
C ASP A 3 12.97 38.86 -24.34
N ALA A 4 14.06 38.24 -24.79
CA ALA A 4 14.28 36.81 -24.69
C ALA A 4 14.36 36.34 -23.22
N VAL A 5 15.04 37.12 -22.36
CA VAL A 5 15.11 36.83 -20.91
C VAL A 5 13.74 36.99 -20.24
N ARG A 6 12.98 38.04 -20.57
CA ARG A 6 11.63 38.25 -20.05
C ARG A 6 10.67 37.13 -20.46
N GLN A 7 10.77 36.67 -21.70
CA GLN A 7 9.97 35.56 -22.20
C GLN A 7 10.32 34.26 -21.48
N ALA A 8 11.60 33.92 -21.36
CA ALA A 8 12.05 32.75 -20.63
C ALA A 8 11.57 32.75 -19.15
N ILE A 9 11.63 33.91 -18.47
CA ILE A 9 11.11 34.07 -17.11
C ILE A 9 9.59 33.83 -17.06
N ARG A 10 8.83 34.43 -17.98
CA ARG A 10 7.37 34.24 -18.04
C ARG A 10 7.01 32.78 -18.26
N ASP A 11 7.65 32.12 -19.22
CA ASP A 11 7.38 30.73 -19.56
C ASP A 11 7.72 29.82 -18.36
N THR A 12 8.85 30.07 -17.70
CA THR A 12 9.24 29.35 -16.48
C THR A 12 8.23 29.55 -15.35
N VAL A 13 7.77 30.79 -15.13
CA VAL A 13 6.75 31.09 -14.10
C VAL A 13 5.42 30.42 -14.44
N GLN A 14 4.99 30.46 -15.70
CA GLN A 14 3.73 29.83 -16.12
C GLN A 14 3.76 28.31 -15.95
N VAL A 15 4.87 27.65 -16.34
CA VAL A 15 5.06 26.22 -16.11
C VAL A 15 5.10 25.92 -14.61
N GLY A 16 5.84 26.72 -13.82
CA GLY A 16 5.92 26.56 -12.37
C GLY A 16 4.55 26.67 -11.69
N VAL A 17 3.76 27.69 -12.04
CA VAL A 17 2.39 27.87 -11.54
C VAL A 17 1.50 26.69 -11.95
N GLY A 18 1.59 26.23 -13.20
CA GLY A 18 0.85 25.05 -13.67
C GLY A 18 1.17 23.80 -12.87
N VAL A 19 2.46 23.49 -12.66
CA VAL A 19 2.91 22.34 -11.86
C VAL A 19 2.44 22.44 -10.41
N LEU A 20 2.54 23.63 -9.80
CA LEU A 20 2.05 23.86 -8.44
C LEU A 20 0.54 23.63 -8.34
N LEU A 21 -0.25 24.17 -9.26
CA LEU A 21 -1.70 23.98 -9.27
C LEU A 21 -2.08 22.51 -9.41
N VAL A 22 -1.46 21.78 -10.33
CA VAL A 22 -1.71 20.34 -10.51
C VAL A 22 -1.29 19.54 -9.29
N SER A 23 -0.10 19.83 -8.73
CA SER A 23 0.42 19.12 -7.55
C SER A 23 -0.43 19.38 -6.31
N SER A 24 -0.85 20.63 -6.09
CA SER A 24 -1.76 21.00 -5.01
C SER A 24 -3.14 20.37 -5.17
N LEU A 25 -3.66 20.30 -6.40
CA LEU A 25 -4.93 19.60 -6.67
C LEU A 25 -4.81 18.11 -6.36
N LEU A 26 -3.76 17.45 -6.86
CA LEU A 26 -3.54 16.03 -6.60
C LEU A 26 -3.38 15.75 -5.10
N PHE A 27 -2.54 16.51 -4.40
CA PHE A 27 -2.37 16.40 -2.96
C PHE A 27 -3.68 16.69 -2.21
N GLY A 28 -4.43 17.72 -2.63
CA GLY A 28 -5.72 18.05 -2.05
C GLY A 28 -6.77 16.95 -2.25
N VAL A 29 -6.69 16.17 -3.34
CA VAL A 29 -7.57 15.03 -3.58
C VAL A 29 -7.09 13.79 -2.82
N THR A 30 -5.81 13.43 -2.91
CA THR A 30 -5.29 12.17 -2.38
C THR A 30 -4.86 12.23 -0.92
N GLY A 31 -4.49 13.40 -0.39
CA GLY A 31 -3.93 13.55 0.96
C GLY A 31 -2.48 13.08 1.11
N VAL A 32 -1.89 12.53 0.07
CA VAL A 32 -0.54 11.93 0.10
C VAL A 32 0.30 12.40 -1.07
N TRP A 33 1.60 12.57 -0.81
CA TRP A 33 2.59 12.86 -1.83
C TRP A 33 3.76 11.86 -1.74
N PRO A 34 4.16 11.21 -2.85
CA PRO A 34 3.55 11.27 -4.18
C PRO A 34 2.17 10.59 -4.23
N PRO A 35 1.24 11.03 -5.10
CA PRO A 35 -0.12 10.49 -5.18
C PRO A 35 -0.18 9.12 -5.88
N MET A 36 0.97 8.58 -6.31
CA MET A 36 1.07 7.36 -7.10
C MET A 36 2.33 6.55 -6.76
N VAL A 37 2.20 5.22 -6.81
CA VAL A 37 3.29 4.25 -6.63
C VAL A 37 3.38 3.31 -7.82
N ALA A 38 4.58 2.87 -8.19
CA ALA A 38 4.75 1.86 -9.24
C ALA A 38 4.90 0.48 -8.61
N VAL A 39 4.35 -0.54 -9.27
CA VAL A 39 4.48 -1.94 -8.83
C VAL A 39 5.79 -2.51 -9.35
N GLU A 40 6.66 -2.91 -8.44
CA GLU A 40 8.03 -3.38 -8.75
C GLU A 40 8.16 -4.91 -8.71
N SER A 41 7.23 -5.62 -8.08
CA SER A 41 7.27 -7.07 -7.89
C SER A 41 5.94 -7.73 -8.27
N GLY A 42 5.97 -9.06 -8.40
CA GLY A 42 4.79 -9.87 -8.67
C GLY A 42 4.01 -10.32 -7.43
N SER A 43 4.31 -9.78 -6.24
CA SER A 43 3.67 -10.25 -4.99
C SER A 43 2.17 -9.95 -4.94
N MET A 44 1.67 -9.07 -5.80
CA MET A 44 0.26 -8.67 -5.88
C MET A 44 -0.48 -9.26 -7.10
N GLU A 45 0.14 -10.16 -7.85
CA GLU A 45 -0.55 -10.88 -8.93
C GLU A 45 -1.66 -11.79 -8.36
N PRO A 46 -2.78 -11.98 -9.09
CA PRO A 46 -3.11 -11.44 -10.42
C PRO A 46 -3.74 -10.03 -10.39
N HIS A 47 -3.89 -9.43 -9.21
CA HIS A 47 -4.65 -8.19 -9.06
C HIS A 47 -3.86 -6.94 -9.46
N MET A 48 -2.54 -6.94 -9.24
CA MET A 48 -1.61 -5.93 -9.73
C MET A 48 -0.35 -6.60 -10.30
N HIS A 49 0.11 -6.12 -11.44
CA HIS A 49 1.27 -6.65 -12.14
C HIS A 49 2.43 -5.68 -12.06
N ARG A 50 3.66 -6.22 -12.15
CA ARG A 50 4.86 -5.39 -12.31
C ARG A 50 4.68 -4.40 -13.46
N GLY A 51 4.98 -3.12 -13.20
CA GLY A 51 4.84 -2.04 -14.17
C GLY A 51 3.49 -1.35 -14.18
N ASP A 52 2.54 -1.76 -13.34
CA ASP A 52 1.33 -0.99 -13.08
C ASP A 52 1.65 0.27 -12.26
N LEU A 53 0.92 1.36 -12.54
CA LEU A 53 0.95 2.57 -11.72
C LEU A 53 -0.33 2.60 -10.87
N ILE A 54 -0.17 2.71 -9.56
CA ILE A 54 -1.28 2.71 -8.61
C ILE A 54 -1.47 4.11 -8.07
N VAL A 55 -2.66 4.67 -8.25
CA VAL A 55 -3.09 5.89 -7.56
C VAL A 55 -3.42 5.52 -6.13
N VAL A 56 -2.87 6.28 -5.20
CA VAL A 56 -2.99 6.04 -3.76
C VAL A 56 -3.58 7.25 -3.05
N SER A 57 -4.17 7.03 -1.88
CA SER A 57 -4.66 8.10 -1.01
C SER A 57 -4.21 7.89 0.43
N GLU A 58 -4.40 8.91 1.25
CA GLU A 58 -4.38 8.75 2.71
C GLU A 58 -5.39 7.65 3.13
N PRO A 59 -5.05 6.82 4.13
CA PRO A 59 -5.98 5.83 4.68
C PRO A 59 -7.32 6.46 5.10
N GLY A 60 -8.44 5.79 4.85
CA GLY A 60 -9.77 6.29 5.21
C GLY A 60 -10.29 7.49 4.40
N ARG A 61 -9.48 8.09 3.51
CA ARG A 61 -9.89 9.30 2.76
C ARG A 61 -11.11 9.09 1.86
N PHE A 62 -11.28 7.88 1.33
CA PHE A 62 -12.37 7.51 0.42
C PHE A 62 -13.13 6.26 0.88
N GLY A 63 -12.96 5.82 2.13
CA GLY A 63 -13.51 4.57 2.63
C GLY A 63 -13.81 4.61 4.12
N GLY A 64 -14.77 3.78 4.57
CA GLY A 64 -15.24 3.66 5.95
C GLY A 64 -14.61 2.49 6.71
N GLY A 65 -13.32 2.22 6.48
CA GLY A 65 -12.62 1.13 7.17
C GLY A 65 -12.65 1.32 8.70
N VAL A 66 -12.71 0.21 9.43
CA VAL A 66 -12.94 0.21 10.88
C VAL A 66 -11.68 0.55 11.68
N ALA A 67 -10.53 0.01 11.28
CA ALA A 67 -9.26 0.17 11.97
C ALA A 67 -8.39 1.16 11.18
N GLY A 68 -8.22 2.38 11.69
CA GLY A 68 -7.40 3.40 11.02
C GLY A 68 -7.84 3.75 9.58
N GLY A 69 -9.11 3.49 9.24
CA GLY A 69 -9.64 3.71 7.89
C GLY A 69 -9.33 2.60 6.87
N VAL A 70 -8.76 1.47 7.32
CA VAL A 70 -8.45 0.29 6.48
C VAL A 70 -9.47 -0.81 6.72
N THR A 71 -9.98 -1.39 5.64
CA THR A 71 -10.88 -2.56 5.67
C THR A 71 -10.05 -3.82 5.46
N THR A 72 -10.19 -4.81 6.33
CA THR A 72 -9.44 -6.07 6.23
C THR A 72 -10.19 -7.11 5.42
N ALA A 73 -9.49 -8.10 4.89
CA ALA A 73 -10.13 -9.17 4.11
C ALA A 73 -11.15 -9.97 4.94
N THR A 74 -10.91 -10.16 6.24
CA THR A 74 -11.88 -10.80 7.15
C THR A 74 -13.04 -9.88 7.52
N GLY A 75 -12.79 -8.58 7.66
CA GLY A 75 -13.79 -7.58 8.06
C GLY A 75 -14.65 -6.99 6.93
N ALA A 76 -14.25 -7.13 5.66
CA ALA A 76 -14.99 -6.57 4.52
C ALA A 76 -16.39 -7.23 4.37
N ALA A 77 -17.44 -6.50 3.97
CA ALA A 77 -18.75 -7.14 3.75
C ALA A 77 -18.73 -8.09 2.55
N ASP A 78 -19.73 -8.98 2.48
CA ASP A 78 -19.90 -9.85 1.33
C ASP A 78 -20.18 -9.03 0.07
N GLY A 79 -19.30 -9.18 -0.93
CA GLY A 79 -19.38 -8.44 -2.19
C GLY A 79 -18.46 -7.21 -2.25
N ASP A 80 -17.89 -6.76 -1.14
CA ASP A 80 -16.92 -5.67 -1.13
C ASP A 80 -15.59 -6.15 -1.69
N ARG A 81 -15.18 -5.57 -2.83
CA ARG A 81 -13.96 -5.97 -3.55
C ARG A 81 -13.08 -4.76 -3.85
N ASN A 82 -11.82 -4.86 -3.44
CA ASN A 82 -10.74 -3.94 -3.75
C ASN A 82 -9.73 -4.68 -4.65
N PHE A 83 -9.58 -4.20 -5.89
CA PHE A 83 -8.84 -4.89 -6.97
C PHE A 83 -9.28 -6.35 -7.24
N GLY A 84 -10.54 -6.69 -7.01
CA GLY A 84 -11.09 -8.03 -7.29
C GLY A 84 -11.10 -9.00 -6.10
N ALA A 85 -10.50 -8.64 -4.96
CA ALA A 85 -10.52 -9.43 -3.72
C ALA A 85 -11.01 -8.60 -2.52
N ARG A 86 -11.41 -9.28 -1.43
CA ARG A 86 -11.90 -8.62 -0.20
C ARG A 86 -10.73 -7.97 0.55
N GLY A 87 -10.96 -6.84 1.21
CA GLY A 87 -9.97 -6.12 2.00
C GLY A 87 -9.10 -5.18 1.18
N ASP A 88 -8.68 -4.08 1.78
CA ASP A 88 -7.94 -3.01 1.13
C ASP A 88 -6.48 -3.37 0.91
N VAL A 89 -5.89 -2.79 -0.14
CA VAL A 89 -4.46 -2.88 -0.42
C VAL A 89 -3.77 -1.63 0.11
N ILE A 90 -2.82 -1.81 1.01
CA ILE A 90 -2.12 -0.73 1.71
C ILE A 90 -0.65 -0.69 1.32
N VAL A 91 -0.10 0.53 1.32
CA VAL A 91 1.32 0.82 1.10
C VAL A 91 1.93 1.20 2.43
N PHE A 92 2.95 0.47 2.87
CA PHE A 92 3.60 0.67 4.17
C PHE A 92 5.12 0.56 4.09
N ASP A 93 5.79 1.08 5.12
CA ASP A 93 7.24 1.10 5.22
C ASP A 93 7.81 -0.30 5.38
N SER A 94 8.74 -0.70 4.50
CA SER A 94 9.55 -1.89 4.77
C SER A 94 10.45 -1.63 5.98
N PRO A 95 10.41 -2.48 7.03
CA PRO A 95 11.35 -2.41 8.15
C PRO A 95 12.79 -2.75 7.74
N TRP A 96 12.94 -3.54 6.66
CA TRP A 96 14.23 -4.09 6.23
C TRP A 96 14.89 -3.27 5.12
N LYS A 97 14.10 -2.57 4.32
CA LYS A 97 14.57 -1.75 3.19
C LYS A 97 13.95 -0.34 3.26
N PRO A 98 14.50 0.56 4.09
CA PRO A 98 14.05 1.94 4.16
C PRO A 98 14.00 2.58 2.76
N GLY A 99 12.91 3.30 2.48
CA GLY A 99 12.68 3.93 1.17
C GLY A 99 12.04 3.03 0.10
N SER A 100 12.01 1.71 0.29
CA SER A 100 11.30 0.76 -0.59
C SER A 100 10.01 0.29 0.09
N PRO A 101 8.87 0.95 -0.11
CA PRO A 101 7.61 0.54 0.52
C PRO A 101 7.13 -0.81 0.00
N ILE A 102 6.36 -1.49 0.84
CA ILE A 102 5.66 -2.74 0.51
C ILE A 102 4.20 -2.37 0.20
N ILE A 103 3.63 -2.97 -0.85
CA ILE A 103 2.21 -2.84 -1.20
C ILE A 103 1.56 -4.21 -1.10
N HIS A 104 0.77 -4.45 -0.05
CA HIS A 104 0.12 -5.74 0.19
C HIS A 104 -1.29 -5.55 0.75
N ARG A 105 -2.08 -6.62 0.73
CA ARG A 105 -3.47 -6.60 1.22
C ARG A 105 -3.54 -6.74 2.73
N ALA A 106 -4.39 -5.94 3.36
CA ALA A 106 -4.72 -6.10 4.77
C ALA A 106 -5.71 -7.26 4.94
N HIS A 107 -5.30 -8.28 5.69
CA HIS A 107 -6.12 -9.48 5.90
C HIS A 107 -6.83 -9.48 7.25
N LEU A 108 -6.11 -9.13 8.31
CA LEU A 108 -6.62 -9.08 9.69
C LEU A 108 -6.25 -7.74 10.32
N SER A 109 -7.09 -7.29 11.25
CA SER A 109 -6.78 -6.19 12.18
C SER A 109 -6.61 -6.86 13.53
N VAL A 110 -5.53 -6.55 14.24
CA VAL A 110 -5.17 -7.20 15.49
C VAL A 110 -4.85 -6.17 16.56
N GLU A 111 -5.16 -6.49 17.81
CA GLU A 111 -4.79 -5.75 19.01
C GLU A 111 -3.50 -6.29 19.62
N ALA A 112 -2.84 -5.48 20.45
CA ALA A 112 -1.64 -5.94 21.15
C ALA A 112 -1.95 -7.10 22.11
N GLY A 113 -1.21 -8.20 21.97
CA GLY A 113 -1.38 -9.44 22.72
C GLY A 113 -2.42 -10.39 22.14
N GLU A 114 -3.02 -10.08 20.98
CA GLU A 114 -4.06 -10.91 20.39
C GLU A 114 -3.52 -12.20 19.78
N ASN A 115 -4.22 -13.31 20.04
CA ASN A 115 -4.05 -14.54 19.29
C ASN A 115 -4.78 -14.41 17.94
N TRP A 116 -4.03 -14.04 16.91
CA TRP A 116 -4.58 -13.91 15.56
C TRP A 116 -4.53 -15.22 14.75
N TYR A 117 -3.95 -16.30 15.30
CA TYR A 117 -3.97 -17.63 14.67
C TYR A 117 -5.40 -18.12 14.47
N ASP A 118 -6.28 -17.90 15.45
CA ASP A 118 -7.67 -18.39 15.44
C ASP A 118 -8.51 -17.75 14.31
N GLU A 119 -8.17 -16.53 13.90
CA GLU A 119 -8.84 -15.82 12.80
C GLU A 119 -8.12 -15.98 11.44
N ALA A 120 -6.88 -16.45 11.48
CA ALA A 120 -6.06 -16.58 10.28
C ALA A 120 -6.65 -17.61 9.32
N ASN A 121 -6.41 -17.39 8.02
CA ASN A 121 -6.68 -18.42 7.02
C ASN A 121 -5.60 -19.50 7.11
N PRO A 122 -5.94 -20.77 7.42
CA PRO A 122 -4.96 -21.84 7.57
C PRO A 122 -4.12 -22.08 6.30
N ALA A 123 -4.66 -21.75 5.11
CA ALA A 123 -3.94 -21.88 3.86
C ALA A 123 -2.75 -20.91 3.72
N TYR A 124 -2.66 -19.89 4.58
CA TYR A 124 -1.59 -18.89 4.58
C TYR A 124 -0.64 -19.03 5.78
N LEU A 125 -0.78 -20.12 6.54
CA LEU A 125 0.08 -20.46 7.67
C LEU A 125 1.09 -21.56 7.29
N PRO A 126 2.16 -21.76 8.08
CA PRO A 126 3.00 -22.94 7.97
C PRO A 126 2.16 -24.21 8.18
N PRO A 127 2.43 -25.31 7.46
CA PRO A 127 1.66 -26.55 7.56
C PRO A 127 1.83 -27.27 8.91
N ASP A 128 2.86 -26.90 9.68
CA ASP A 128 3.23 -27.43 10.98
C ASP A 128 2.89 -26.50 12.16
N ALA A 129 2.28 -25.35 11.89
CA ALA A 129 1.80 -24.45 12.94
C ALA A 129 0.42 -24.91 13.42
N ASP A 130 0.33 -25.31 14.69
CA ASP A 130 -0.90 -25.76 15.32
C ASP A 130 -1.46 -24.72 16.31
N SER A 131 -0.66 -23.72 16.67
CA SER A 131 -1.08 -22.62 17.54
C SER A 131 -0.37 -21.30 17.27
N CYS A 132 -0.80 -20.27 18.01
CA CYS A 132 -0.17 -18.95 17.99
C CYS A 132 1.30 -19.00 18.40
N GLU A 133 1.68 -19.87 19.34
CA GLU A 133 3.07 -20.00 19.77
C GLU A 133 4.02 -20.49 18.67
N ASP A 134 3.49 -21.15 17.64
CA ASP A 134 4.26 -21.61 16.48
C ASP A 134 4.48 -20.52 15.43
N LEU A 135 3.74 -19.40 15.54
CA LEU A 135 3.81 -18.31 14.58
C LEU A 135 4.70 -17.15 15.07
N PRO A 136 5.60 -16.62 14.23
CA PRO A 136 6.23 -15.36 14.52
C PRO A 136 5.19 -14.24 14.58
N GLN A 137 5.40 -13.26 15.47
CA GLN A 137 4.46 -12.15 15.70
C GLN A 137 3.09 -12.61 16.23
N CYS A 138 2.97 -13.80 16.82
CA CYS A 138 1.78 -14.25 17.54
C CYS A 138 2.18 -14.68 18.97
N PRO A 139 1.51 -14.19 20.04
CA PRO A 139 0.49 -13.15 20.01
C PRO A 139 1.00 -11.83 19.41
N ALA A 140 0.10 -11.02 18.86
CA ALA A 140 0.45 -9.80 18.15
C ALA A 140 1.27 -8.85 19.07
N PRO A 141 2.50 -8.46 18.70
CA PRO A 141 3.33 -7.64 19.59
C PRO A 141 2.82 -6.20 19.72
N THR A 142 2.04 -5.73 18.74
CA THR A 142 1.42 -4.41 18.70
C THR A 142 0.06 -4.49 18.03
N GLU A 143 -0.78 -3.48 18.23
CA GLU A 143 -1.95 -3.28 17.38
C GLU A 143 -1.55 -3.00 15.92
N GLY A 144 -2.38 -3.40 14.96
CA GLY A 144 -2.15 -3.13 13.55
C GLY A 144 -2.72 -4.20 12.63
N PHE A 145 -2.05 -4.44 11.50
CA PHE A 145 -2.55 -5.32 10.45
C PHE A 145 -1.63 -6.50 10.18
N VAL A 146 -2.23 -7.67 10.01
CA VAL A 146 -1.61 -8.82 9.36
C VAL A 146 -1.86 -8.69 7.86
N THR A 147 -0.79 -8.69 7.07
CA THR A 147 -0.82 -8.39 5.65
C THR A 147 -0.31 -9.55 4.82
N LYS A 148 -0.66 -9.57 3.54
CA LYS A 148 -0.17 -10.57 2.60
C LYS A 148 -0.19 -10.03 1.18
N GLY A 149 0.86 -10.31 0.42
CA GLY A 149 0.82 -10.16 -1.04
C GLY A 149 -0.11 -11.18 -1.67
N ASP A 150 -0.98 -10.77 -2.58
CA ASP A 150 -2.00 -11.64 -3.18
C ASP A 150 -1.43 -12.95 -3.76
N ALA A 151 -0.23 -12.89 -4.35
CA ALA A 151 0.50 -14.04 -4.89
C ALA A 151 1.39 -14.79 -3.87
N ASN A 152 1.59 -14.24 -2.68
CA ASN A 152 2.45 -14.87 -1.67
C ASN A 152 1.82 -16.14 -1.11
N GLY A 153 2.62 -17.11 -0.67
CA GLY A 153 2.10 -18.33 -0.03
C GLY A 153 1.63 -18.15 1.41
N GLN A 154 2.21 -17.19 2.13
CA GLN A 154 2.00 -16.98 3.56
C GLN A 154 1.82 -15.50 3.88
N TYR A 155 1.29 -15.20 5.08
CA TYR A 155 1.26 -13.84 5.62
C TYR A 155 2.67 -13.25 5.73
N ASP A 156 2.77 -11.93 5.62
CA ASP A 156 4.03 -11.20 5.72
C ASP A 156 4.68 -11.35 7.10
N GLN A 157 3.86 -11.52 8.13
CA GLN A 157 4.27 -11.75 9.51
C GLN A 157 4.88 -13.13 9.70
N VAL A 158 4.41 -14.13 8.93
CA VAL A 158 4.89 -15.52 8.95
C VAL A 158 6.22 -15.67 8.21
N ASN A 159 6.28 -15.16 6.98
CA ASN A 159 7.46 -15.33 6.13
C ASN A 159 8.57 -14.28 6.39
N GLY A 160 8.35 -13.35 7.32
CA GLY A 160 9.33 -12.33 7.70
C GLY A 160 9.40 -11.12 6.77
N ASN A 161 8.48 -10.96 5.81
CA ASN A 161 8.42 -9.77 4.96
C ASN A 161 8.16 -8.48 5.77
N SER A 162 7.35 -8.58 6.84
CA SER A 162 7.01 -7.46 7.71
C SER A 162 6.52 -7.94 9.08
N PRO A 163 6.83 -7.23 10.19
CA PRO A 163 6.08 -7.40 11.44
C PRO A 163 4.63 -6.92 11.26
N VAL A 164 3.80 -7.05 12.30
CA VAL A 164 2.46 -6.45 12.32
C VAL A 164 2.55 -4.98 11.90
N VAL A 165 1.77 -4.62 10.88
CA VAL A 165 1.83 -3.29 10.27
C VAL A 165 1.03 -2.33 11.11
N ARG A 166 1.70 -1.51 11.91
CA ARG A 166 1.04 -0.48 12.72
C ARG A 166 0.41 0.61 11.82
N PRO A 167 -0.70 1.25 12.26
CA PRO A 167 -1.33 2.32 11.49
C PRO A 167 -0.38 3.47 11.11
N ASP A 168 0.54 3.85 12.00
CA ASP A 168 1.52 4.92 11.75
C ASP A 168 2.59 4.57 10.70
N ARG A 169 2.66 3.31 10.28
CA ARG A 169 3.58 2.82 9.23
C ARG A 169 2.91 2.73 7.87
N ILE A 170 1.60 2.96 7.80
CA ILE A 170 0.85 2.99 6.55
C ILE A 170 1.04 4.36 5.91
N ARG A 171 1.63 4.37 4.72
CA ARG A 171 1.82 5.60 3.94
C ARG A 171 0.58 5.98 3.15
N ALA A 172 -0.10 4.97 2.60
CA ALA A 172 -1.24 5.19 1.73
C ALA A 172 -2.08 3.91 1.53
N GLU A 173 -3.26 4.08 0.96
CA GLU A 173 -4.15 3.02 0.50
C GLU A 173 -4.26 3.07 -1.03
N ALA A 174 -4.20 1.92 -1.68
CA ALA A 174 -4.33 1.79 -3.12
C ALA A 174 -5.78 1.94 -3.57
N ARG A 175 -6.01 2.79 -4.57
CA ARG A 175 -7.37 3.15 -5.04
C ARG A 175 -7.64 2.74 -6.48
N VAL A 176 -6.73 3.11 -7.38
CA VAL A 176 -6.93 2.89 -8.83
C VAL A 176 -5.66 2.34 -9.43
N LYS A 177 -5.80 1.31 -10.26
CA LYS A 177 -4.72 0.72 -11.03
C LYS A 177 -4.76 1.28 -12.45
N ILE A 178 -3.64 1.81 -12.92
CA ILE A 178 -3.45 2.24 -14.29
C ILE A 178 -2.40 1.30 -14.94
N PRO A 179 -2.83 0.39 -15.83
CA PRO A 179 -1.94 -0.60 -16.41
C PRO A 179 -0.78 0.03 -17.18
N LEU A 180 0.40 -0.60 -17.14
CA LEU A 180 1.59 -0.31 -17.94
C LEU A 180 2.26 1.07 -17.75
N LEU A 181 1.62 2.03 -17.06
CA LEU A 181 2.21 3.37 -16.86
C LEU A 181 3.34 3.40 -15.82
N GLY A 182 3.44 2.39 -14.96
CA GLY A 182 4.54 2.24 -14.01
C GLY A 182 5.87 1.99 -14.72
N HIS A 183 5.89 1.35 -15.89
CA HIS A 183 7.11 1.12 -16.67
C HIS A 183 7.84 2.43 -17.03
N VAL A 184 7.11 3.52 -17.27
CA VAL A 184 7.71 4.85 -17.51
C VAL A 184 8.52 5.29 -16.30
N ARG A 185 7.97 5.10 -15.09
CA ARG A 185 8.67 5.44 -13.85
C ARG A 185 9.87 4.52 -13.62
N LEU A 186 9.69 3.21 -13.74
CA LEU A 186 10.77 2.22 -13.51
C LEU A 186 11.96 2.44 -14.45
N THR A 187 11.70 2.79 -15.70
CA THR A 187 12.75 3.06 -16.69
C THR A 187 13.50 4.37 -16.37
N LEU A 188 12.82 5.37 -15.80
CA LEU A 188 13.44 6.63 -15.40
C LEU A 188 14.21 6.54 -14.07
N THR A 189 13.83 5.65 -13.16
CA THR A 189 14.49 5.47 -11.85
C THR A 189 15.53 4.35 -11.82
N GLY A 190 15.72 3.61 -12.92
CA GLY A 190 16.77 2.60 -13.06
C GLY A 190 16.61 1.39 -12.14
N SER A 191 15.36 0.96 -11.94
CA SER A 191 14.96 -0.11 -11.01
C SER A 191 14.56 -1.37 -11.77
#